data_AF-A0A432H5X4-F1
#
_entry.id   AF-A0A432H5X4-F1
#
_cell.length_a   1.000
_cell.length_b   1.000
_cell.length_c   1.000
_cell.angle_alpha   90.00
_cell.angle_beta   90.00
_cell.angle_gamma   90.00
#
_symmetry.space_group_name_H-M   'P 1'
#
loop_
_entity.id
_entity.type
_entity.pdbx_description
1 polymer ?
#
loop_
_entity_poly.entity_id
_entity_poly.type
_entity_poly.pdbx_seq_one_letter_code
_entity_poly.pdbx_strand_id
1 'polypeptide(L)'
;MTPEFLDNQQYTELSILRYEAIYGHNYISPGGEKATDQFIGTLKLLPEMLVLDIGCGLGGPAYRLASKYGVHVHGIDLSANMIRIAKTRLKEEGLQHLVTLEQGNCLEIQTETTFNVVHHQRQSTFV
;
A
#
# COMPACT_ATOMS: atom_id res chain seq x y z
N MET A 1 -11.33 9.69 13.55
CA MET A 1 -12.15 8.81 12.69
C MET A 1 -11.75 7.39 13.00
N THR A 2 -12.68 6.49 13.33
CA THR A 2 -12.34 5.11 13.76
C THR A 2 -12.10 4.20 12.55
N PRO A 3 -11.31 3.12 12.68
CA PRO A 3 -11.15 2.12 11.62
C PRO A 3 -12.50 1.56 11.13
N GLU A 4 -13.45 1.29 12.03
CA GLU A 4 -14.76 0.77 11.65
C GLU A 4 -15.58 1.77 10.83
N PHE A 5 -15.43 3.08 11.07
CA PHE A 5 -16.12 4.08 10.26
C PHE A 5 -15.60 4.10 8.82
N LEU A 6 -14.29 3.98 8.64
CA LEU A 6 -13.68 3.92 7.31
C LEU A 6 -14.17 2.69 6.54
N ASP A 7 -14.12 1.51 7.16
CA ASP A 7 -14.48 0.25 6.51
C ASP A 7 -15.99 0.16 6.17
N ASN A 8 -16.85 0.78 6.97
CA ASN A 8 -18.31 0.71 6.78
C ASN A 8 -18.89 1.84 5.91
N GLN A 9 -18.14 2.90 5.63
CA GLN A 9 -18.64 4.04 4.84
C GLN A 9 -17.79 4.29 3.60
N GLN A 10 -16.52 4.66 3.78
CA GLN A 10 -15.66 5.14 2.69
C GLN A 10 -15.01 3.99 1.91
N TYR A 11 -14.58 2.95 2.62
CA TYR A 11 -13.82 1.81 2.09
C TYR A 11 -14.54 0.49 2.33
N THR A 12 -15.83 0.48 2.00
CA THR A 12 -16.54 -0.78 1.77
C THR A 12 -15.89 -1.52 0.59
N GLU A 13 -16.00 -2.85 0.56
CA GLU A 13 -15.44 -3.65 -0.54
C GLU A 13 -15.93 -3.17 -1.92
N LEU A 14 -17.21 -2.81 -2.03
CA LEU A 14 -17.77 -2.29 -3.28
C LEU A 14 -17.14 -0.95 -3.66
N SER A 15 -16.94 -0.04 -2.71
CA SER A 15 -16.27 1.24 -2.96
C SER A 15 -14.82 1.03 -3.40
N ILE A 16 -14.10 0.11 -2.75
CA ILE A 16 -12.72 -0.24 -3.10
C ILE A 16 -12.64 -0.74 -4.54
N LEU A 17 -13.48 -1.71 -4.92
CA LEU A 17 -13.51 -2.25 -6.28
C LEU A 17 -13.89 -1.20 -7.33
N ARG A 18 -14.79 -0.26 -6.99
CA ARG A 18 -15.15 0.87 -7.86
C ARG A 18 -13.95 1.80 -8.08
N TYR A 19 -13.22 2.16 -7.03
CA TYR A 19 -12.03 2.99 -7.17
C TYR A 19 -10.94 2.28 -7.96
N GLU A 20 -10.74 0.99 -7.73
CA GLU A 20 -9.81 0.18 -8.51
C GLU A 20 -10.16 0.16 -10.00
N ALA A 21 -11.44 0.03 -10.35
CA ALA A 21 -11.88 0.10 -11.73
C ALA A 21 -11.58 1.45 -12.41
N ILE A 22 -11.51 2.54 -11.63
CA ILE A 22 -11.20 3.88 -12.13
C ILE A 22 -9.68 4.11 -12.21
N TYR A 23 -8.93 3.72 -11.18
CA TYR A 23 -7.53 4.10 -11.00
C TYR A 23 -6.53 3.02 -11.45
N GLY A 24 -7.01 1.80 -11.70
CA GLY A 24 -6.20 0.67 -12.16
C GLY A 24 -6.01 -0.38 -11.08
N HIS A 25 -5.66 -1.59 -11.52
CA HIS A 25 -5.52 -2.76 -10.65
C HIS A 25 -4.53 -2.51 -9.50
N ASN A 26 -4.94 -2.79 -8.26
CA ASN A 26 -4.21 -2.51 -7.01
C ASN A 26 -4.03 -1.02 -6.65
N TYR A 27 -4.74 -0.09 -7.29
CA TYR A 27 -4.70 1.34 -6.97
C TYR A 27 -6.09 1.90 -6.69
N ILE A 28 -6.19 2.77 -5.69
CA ILE A 28 -7.43 3.46 -5.31
C ILE A 28 -7.27 4.98 -5.25
N SER A 29 -6.20 5.47 -5.88
CA SER A 29 -5.83 6.88 -5.92
C SER A 29 -5.38 7.30 -7.33
N PRO A 30 -5.56 8.58 -7.70
CA PRO A 30 -5.12 9.09 -8.99
C PRO A 30 -3.63 8.83 -9.25
N GLY A 31 -3.32 8.58 -10.52
CA GLY A 31 -1.96 8.35 -11.01
C GLY A 31 -1.62 6.88 -11.26
N GLY A 32 -2.25 5.97 -10.51
CA GLY A 32 -2.11 4.51 -10.68
C GLY A 32 -0.66 4.05 -10.81
N GLU A 33 -0.45 2.98 -11.58
CA GLU A 33 0.88 2.43 -11.87
C GLU A 33 1.89 3.47 -12.34
N LYS A 34 1.52 4.31 -13.33
CA LYS A 34 2.47 5.19 -14.01
C LYS A 34 3.06 6.23 -13.07
N ALA A 35 2.22 6.83 -12.21
CA ALA A 35 2.71 7.78 -11.22
C ALA A 35 3.63 7.11 -10.19
N THR A 36 3.29 5.90 -9.78
CA THR A 36 4.12 5.08 -8.90
C THR A 36 5.48 4.77 -9.53
N ASP A 37 5.52 4.39 -10.81
CA ASP A 37 6.79 4.18 -11.52
C ASP A 37 7.66 5.43 -11.58
N GLN A 38 7.06 6.59 -11.86
CA GLN A 38 7.77 7.86 -11.93
C GLN A 38 8.37 8.22 -10.57
N PHE A 39 7.57 8.14 -9.51
CA PHE A 39 8.04 8.40 -8.15
C PHE A 39 9.18 7.44 -7.75
N ILE A 40 8.96 6.13 -7.90
CA ILE A 40 9.97 5.13 -7.52
C ILE A 40 11.24 5.28 -8.37
N GLY A 41 11.12 5.66 -9.64
CA GLY A 41 12.27 5.92 -10.51
C GLY A 41 13.19 7.06 -10.04
N THR A 42 12.69 7.97 -9.18
CA THR A 42 13.52 8.99 -8.54
C THR A 42 14.26 8.47 -7.30
N LEU A 43 13.80 7.37 -6.72
CA LEU A 43 14.42 6.74 -5.57
C LEU A 43 15.61 5.89 -6.02
N LYS A 44 16.78 6.11 -5.42
CA LYS A 44 17.98 5.29 -5.66
C LYS A 44 17.92 3.99 -4.84
N LEU A 45 16.88 3.19 -5.06
CA LEU A 45 16.66 1.94 -4.34
C LEU A 45 17.66 0.89 -4.78
N LEU A 46 18.17 0.15 -3.80
CA LEU A 46 19.00 -1.04 -4.00
C LEU A 46 18.25 -2.25 -3.45
N PRO A 47 18.51 -3.46 -3.98
CA PRO A 47 17.97 -4.69 -3.41
C PRO A 47 18.23 -4.81 -1.91
N GLU A 48 17.33 -5.50 -1.21
CA GLU A 48 17.35 -5.72 0.25
C GLU A 48 17.13 -4.48 1.13
N MET A 49 16.94 -3.28 0.55
CA MET A 49 16.54 -2.11 1.34
C MET A 49 15.16 -2.29 1.97
N LEU A 50 14.95 -1.66 3.12
CA LEU A 50 13.68 -1.67 3.85
C LEU A 50 12.88 -0.40 3.53
N VAL A 51 11.64 -0.58 3.09
CA VAL A 51 10.70 0.52 2.76
C VAL A 51 9.45 0.42 3.63
N LEU A 52 9.03 1.53 4.21
CA LEU A 52 7.74 1.66 4.89
C LEU A 52 6.74 2.35 3.97
N ASP A 53 5.59 1.72 3.70
CA ASP A 53 4.50 2.28 2.91
C ASP A 53 3.30 2.57 3.81
N ILE A 54 3.05 3.86 4.10
CA ILE A 54 1.99 4.32 5.00
C ILE A 54 0.74 4.62 4.18
N GLY A 55 -0.38 3.99 4.54
CA GLY A 55 -1.61 4.03 3.74
C GLY A 55 -1.47 3.20 2.46
N CYS A 56 -0.91 2.00 2.57
CA CYS A 56 -0.53 1.15 1.44
C CYS A 56 -1.72 0.66 0.58
N GLY A 57 -2.95 0.79 1.09
CA GLY A 57 -4.18 0.46 0.39
C GLY A 57 -4.22 -0.98 -0.13
N LEU A 58 -4.45 -1.13 -1.45
CA LEU A 58 -4.46 -2.43 -2.12
C LEU A 58 -3.06 -3.01 -2.40
N GLY A 59 -1.99 -2.32 -1.99
CA GLY A 59 -0.62 -2.81 -2.08
C GLY A 59 0.08 -2.56 -3.41
N GLY A 60 -0.53 -1.88 -4.38
CA GLY A 60 0.03 -1.62 -5.71
C GLY A 60 1.48 -1.09 -5.69
N PRO A 61 1.76 0.03 -4.98
CA PRO A 61 3.12 0.53 -4.82
C PRO A 61 4.07 -0.46 -4.15
N ALA A 62 3.64 -1.13 -3.08
CA ALA A 62 4.45 -2.11 -2.36
C ALA A 62 4.87 -3.29 -3.24
N TYR A 63 3.94 -3.86 -4.01
CA TYR A 63 4.23 -4.97 -4.93
C TYR A 63 5.19 -4.55 -6.03
N ARG A 64 4.98 -3.34 -6.58
CA ARG A 64 5.82 -2.79 -7.64
C ARG A 64 7.23 -2.48 -7.15
N LEU A 65 7.39 -1.94 -5.95
CA LEU A 65 8.69 -1.74 -5.29
C LEU A 65 9.43 -3.07 -5.13
N ALA A 66 8.79 -4.05 -4.50
CA ALA A 66 9.38 -5.36 -4.24
C ALA A 66 9.77 -6.09 -5.53
N SER A 67 8.86 -6.21 -6.50
CA SER A 67 9.10 -6.93 -7.75
C SER A 67 10.17 -6.28 -8.63
N LYS A 68 10.22 -4.94 -8.70
CA LYS A 68 11.12 -4.22 -9.60
C LYS A 68 12.51 -3.99 -9.01
N TYR A 69 12.62 -3.79 -7.70
CA TYR A 69 13.88 -3.41 -7.05
C TYR A 69 14.40 -4.45 -6.04
N GLY A 70 13.63 -5.51 -5.75
CA GLY A 70 14.04 -6.51 -4.76
C GLY A 70 14.14 -5.95 -3.34
N VAL A 71 13.36 -4.93 -3.02
CA VAL A 71 13.32 -4.32 -1.68
C VAL A 71 12.28 -5.01 -0.80
N HIS A 72 12.50 -4.95 0.51
CA HIS A 72 11.51 -5.40 1.49
C HIS A 72 10.57 -4.25 1.83
N VAL A 73 9.27 -4.46 1.71
CA VAL A 73 8.26 -3.44 1.97
C VAL A 73 7.38 -3.84 3.14
N HIS A 74 7.30 -2.98 4.15
CA HIS A 74 6.29 -3.05 5.20
C HIS A 74 5.19 -2.05 4.88
N GLY A 75 4.01 -2.53 4.50
CA GLY A 75 2.84 -1.70 4.21
C GLY A 75 1.87 -1.69 5.38
N ILE A 76 1.40 -0.51 5.75
CA ILE A 76 0.43 -0.33 6.85
C ILE A 76 -0.74 0.49 6.34
N ASP A 77 -1.96 0.02 6.61
CA ASP A 77 -3.19 0.77 6.31
C ASP A 77 -4.18 0.65 7.46
N LEU A 78 -5.03 1.65 7.63
CA LEU A 78 -6.04 1.65 8.70
C LEU A 78 -7.22 0.73 8.36
N SER A 79 -7.51 0.54 7.06
CA SER A 79 -8.63 -0.25 6.57
C SER A 79 -8.35 -1.76 6.61
N ALA A 80 -9.16 -2.50 7.38
CA ALA A 80 -9.05 -3.97 7.40
C ALA A 80 -9.44 -4.58 6.05
N ASN A 81 -10.44 -3.98 5.37
CA ASN A 81 -10.91 -4.43 4.07
C ASN A 81 -9.81 -4.36 3.01
N MET A 82 -9.07 -3.25 2.95
CA MET A 82 -7.95 -3.09 2.03
C MET A 82 -6.85 -4.11 2.31
N ILE A 83 -6.42 -4.22 3.57
CA ILE A 83 -5.35 -5.15 3.96
C ILE A 83 -5.76 -6.60 3.65
N ARG A 84 -7.02 -6.96 3.83
CA ARG A 84 -7.52 -8.30 3.49
C ARG A 84 -7.41 -8.58 1.99
N ILE A 85 -7.87 -7.67 1.14
CA ILE A 85 -7.79 -7.81 -0.32
C ILE A 85 -6.32 -7.84 -0.77
N ALA A 86 -5.52 -6.92 -0.26
CA ALA A 86 -4.10 -6.82 -0.55
C ALA A 86 -3.35 -8.12 -0.14
N LYS A 87 -3.59 -8.68 1.05
CA LYS A 87 -2.96 -9.94 1.47
C LYS A 87 -3.31 -11.13 0.57
N THR A 88 -4.53 -11.18 0.04
CA THR A 88 -4.91 -12.21 -0.94
C THR A 88 -4.09 -12.06 -2.22
N ARG A 89 -4.00 -10.85 -2.77
CA ARG A 89 -3.26 -10.58 -4.01
C ARG A 89 -1.76 -10.73 -3.85
N LEU A 90 -1.23 -10.36 -2.69
CA LEU A 90 0.16 -10.60 -2.33
C LEU A 90 0.56 -12.08 -2.46
N LYS A 91 -0.35 -13.00 -2.10
CA LYS A 91 -0.14 -14.44 -2.29
C LYS A 91 -0.17 -14.83 -3.76
N GLU A 92 -1.12 -14.28 -4.51
CA GLU A 92 -1.27 -14.53 -5.96
C GLU A 92 -0.03 -14.07 -6.74
N GLU A 93 0.56 -12.94 -6.36
CA GLU A 93 1.79 -12.36 -6.94
C GLU A 93 3.06 -13.08 -6.45
N GLY A 94 2.99 -13.94 -5.43
CA GLY A 94 4.14 -14.67 -4.90
C GLY A 94 5.18 -13.80 -4.15
N LEU A 95 4.84 -12.55 -3.82
CA LEU A 95 5.78 -11.57 -3.23
C LEU A 95 5.83 -11.61 -1.69
N GLN A 96 5.24 -12.63 -1.06
CA GLN A 96 5.16 -12.76 0.42
C GLN A 96 6.52 -12.77 1.14
N HIS A 97 7.60 -13.05 0.41
CA HIS A 97 8.96 -13.06 0.92
C HIS A 97 9.63 -11.67 0.93
N LEU A 98 9.02 -10.69 0.27
CA LEU A 98 9.50 -9.30 0.20
C LEU A 98 8.50 -8.30 0.79
N VAL A 99 7.21 -8.61 0.81
CA VAL A 99 6.18 -7.65 1.28
C VAL A 99 5.45 -8.20 2.49
N THR A 100 5.41 -7.39 3.54
CA THR A 100 4.57 -7.59 4.73
C THR A 100 3.50 -6.52 4.76
N LEU A 101 2.24 -6.91 4.97
CA LEU A 101 1.11 -5.99 5.06
C LEU A 101 0.43 -6.13 6.42
N GLU A 102 0.09 -5.01 7.03
CA GLU A 102 -0.47 -4.96 8.37
C GLU A 102 -1.59 -3.92 8.44
N GLN A 103 -2.65 -4.26 9.18
CA GLN A 103 -3.63 -3.26 9.55
C GLN A 103 -3.12 -2.55 10.80
N GLY A 104 -3.02 -1.23 10.76
CA GLY A 104 -2.52 -0.47 11.90
C GLY A 104 -2.71 1.03 11.75
N ASN A 105 -2.72 1.72 12.90
CA ASN A 105 -2.63 3.17 12.93
C ASN A 105 -1.16 3.58 12.87
N CYS A 106 -0.77 4.31 11.82
CA CYS A 106 0.62 4.71 11.65
C CYS A 106 1.15 5.64 12.76
N LEU A 107 0.26 6.31 13.50
CA LEU A 107 0.61 7.14 14.65
C LEU A 107 0.97 6.32 15.90
N GLU A 108 0.64 5.03 15.91
CA GLU A 108 0.85 4.11 17.04
C GLU A 108 1.95 3.08 16.76
N ILE A 109 2.56 3.12 15.57
CA ILE A 109 3.66 2.22 15.23
C ILE A 109 4.83 2.49 16.17
N GLN A 110 5.19 1.45 16.93
CA GLN A 110 6.45 1.38 17.66
C GLN A 110 7.33 0.36 16.95
N THR A 111 8.43 0.82 16.38
CA THR A 111 9.36 -0.04 15.68
C THR A 111 10.80 0.31 16.07
N GLU A 112 11.58 -0.71 16.36
CA GLU A 112 13.04 -0.59 16.50
C GLU A 112 13.74 -0.66 15.13
N THR A 113 12.98 -0.88 14.05
CA THR A 113 13.50 -1.02 12.69
C THR A 113 13.73 0.35 12.05
N THR A 114 14.92 0.54 11.49
CA THR A 114 15.23 1.72 10.67
C THR A 114 14.88 1.45 9.21
N PHE A 115 14.00 2.26 8.62
CA PHE A 115 13.65 2.18 7.21
C PHE A 115 14.56 3.09 6.37
N ASN A 116 14.93 2.61 5.18
CA ASN A 116 15.74 3.39 4.23
C ASN A 116 14.87 4.44 3.51
N VAL A 117 13.59 4.14 3.30
CA VAL A 117 12.61 5.03 2.65
C VAL A 117 11.26 4.92 3.36
N VAL A 118 10.58 6.06 3.52
CA VAL A 118 9.17 6.12 3.93
C VAL A 118 8.37 6.70 2.77
N HIS A 119 7.35 5.96 2.31
CA HIS A 119 6.44 6.35 1.24
C HIS A 119 5.02 6.56 1.79
N HIS A 120 4.32 7.54 1.24
CA HIS A 120 2.90 7.74 1.46
C HIS A 120 2.27 8.31 0.19
N GLN A 121 1.19 7.68 -0.28
CA GLN A 121 0.37 8.22 -1.36
C GLN A 121 -1.01 8.59 -0.84
N ARG A 122 -1.42 9.83 -1.10
CA ARG A 122 -2.74 10.31 -0.72
C ARG A 122 -3.82 9.51 -1.46
N GLN A 123 -4.68 8.83 -0.70
CA GLN A 123 -5.89 8.21 -1.24
C GLN A 123 -6.98 9.29 -1.39
N SER A 124 -7.72 9.24 -2.49
CA SER A 124 -8.66 10.30 -2.89
C SER A 124 -9.70 10.57 -1.81
N THR A 125 -9.69 11.79 -1.26
CA THR A 125 -10.81 12.33 -0.51
C THR A 125 -11.56 13.30 -1.42
N PHE A 126 -12.72 12.86 -1.95
CA PHE A 126 -13.80 13.77 -2.29
C PHE A 126 -14.80 13.73 -1.13
N VAL A 127 -14.50 14.50 -0.09
CA VAL A 127 -15.47 15.13 0.82
C VAL A 127 -14.93 16.50 1.18
#